data_AF-A0A926XXU0-F1
#
_entry.id   AF-A0A926XXU0-F1
#
_cell.length_a   1.000
_cell.length_b   1.000
_cell.length_c   1.000
_cell.angle_alpha   90.00
_cell.angle_beta   90.00
_cell.angle_gamma   90.00
#
_symmetry.space_group_name_H-M   'P 1'
#
loop_
_entity.id
_entity.type
_entity.pdbx_description
1 polymer ?
#
loop_
_entity_poly.entity_id
_entity_poly.type
_entity_poly.pdbx_seq_one_letter_code
_entity_poly.pdbx_strand_id
1 'polypeptide(L)'
;MITTGSNNVMVGANAQTTGGSIQNAVAIGANGKVALNNAIVLGDLTNTSIAFGIGTDSPQFPLDVRGTINLRNNGKIKFAHLSNPIHNGTKDQFLTVNEQGETVLAKHRLRIDNVTQWSDKVFTKGYVLSPLADVENHIQQYGHLPNVASAEHLSCLPIFMGLVWWRVLIQMTRISRKRIILLVID
;
A
#
# COMPACT_ATOMS: atom_id res chain seq x y z
N MET A 1 32.16 -35.50 -15.63
CA MET A 1 31.09 -36.23 -14.91
C MET A 1 29.95 -36.37 -15.89
N ILE A 2 29.64 -37.58 -16.37
CA ILE A 2 28.53 -37.81 -17.30
C ILE A 2 27.25 -37.72 -16.46
N THR A 3 26.50 -36.64 -16.65
CA THR A 3 25.22 -36.39 -15.96
C THR A 3 24.20 -37.40 -16.51
N THR A 4 23.65 -38.27 -15.66
CA THR A 4 22.67 -39.32 -16.03
C THR A 4 21.29 -38.78 -16.40
N GLY A 5 21.20 -37.49 -16.72
CA GLY A 5 20.00 -36.72 -16.98
C GLY A 5 19.80 -36.38 -18.45
N SER A 6 18.56 -36.16 -18.87
CA SER A 6 18.17 -35.99 -20.28
C SER A 6 17.61 -34.59 -20.54
N ASN A 7 17.75 -34.09 -21.78
CA ASN A 7 17.19 -32.80 -22.22
C ASN A 7 17.70 -31.59 -21.43
N ASN A 8 18.95 -31.64 -20.99
CA ASN A 8 19.57 -30.55 -20.24
C ASN A 8 20.40 -29.65 -21.14
N VAL A 9 20.48 -28.37 -20.81
CA VAL A 9 21.30 -27.37 -21.52
C VAL A 9 22.25 -26.71 -20.53
N MET A 10 23.56 -26.91 -20.73
CA MET A 10 24.62 -26.36 -19.88
C MET A 10 25.49 -25.42 -20.71
N VAL A 11 25.43 -24.12 -20.40
CA VAL A 11 26.14 -23.08 -21.16
C VAL A 11 27.03 -22.29 -20.19
N GLY A 12 28.35 -22.43 -20.36
CA GLY A 12 29.36 -21.74 -19.55
C GLY A 12 30.40 -22.70 -18.96
N ALA A 13 31.57 -22.18 -18.62
CA ALA A 13 32.63 -22.97 -17.97
C ALA A 13 32.11 -23.53 -16.64
N ASN A 14 32.30 -24.83 -16.38
CA ASN A 14 31.83 -25.52 -15.17
C ASN A 14 30.30 -25.50 -14.94
N ALA A 15 29.50 -25.09 -15.94
CA ALA A 15 28.04 -25.20 -15.87
C ALA A 15 27.62 -26.67 -15.82
N GLN A 16 26.80 -27.06 -14.84
CA GLN A 16 26.47 -28.47 -14.62
C GLN A 16 25.17 -28.67 -13.84
N THR A 17 24.68 -29.91 -13.85
CA THR A 17 23.67 -30.38 -12.89
C THR A 17 24.35 -30.78 -11.58
N THR A 18 23.77 -30.47 -10.42
CA THR A 18 24.35 -30.79 -9.09
C THR A 18 23.73 -32.01 -8.41
N GLY A 19 22.72 -32.63 -9.03
CA GLY A 19 22.07 -33.86 -8.56
C GLY A 19 22.25 -35.03 -9.54
N GLY A 20 21.57 -36.15 -9.30
CA GLY A 20 21.51 -37.32 -10.18
C GLY A 20 20.84 -37.04 -11.54
N SER A 21 19.97 -37.94 -12.03
CA SER A 21 19.29 -37.84 -13.34
C SER A 21 18.31 -36.64 -13.48
N ILE A 22 18.84 -35.41 -13.46
CA ILE A 22 18.10 -34.18 -13.68
C ILE A 22 17.62 -34.11 -15.12
N GLN A 23 16.38 -33.71 -15.36
CA GLN A 23 15.78 -33.65 -16.70
C GLN A 23 15.16 -32.29 -16.98
N ASN A 24 15.20 -31.87 -18.25
CA ASN A 24 14.64 -30.60 -18.72
C ASN A 24 15.18 -29.38 -17.94
N ALA A 25 16.47 -29.39 -17.62
CA ALA A 25 17.08 -28.35 -16.81
C ALA A 25 18.08 -27.52 -17.61
N VAL A 26 18.18 -26.24 -17.28
CA VAL A 26 19.09 -25.31 -17.95
C VAL A 26 19.95 -24.60 -16.91
N ALA A 27 21.27 -24.62 -17.09
CA ALA A 27 22.19 -23.76 -16.36
C ALA A 27 22.95 -22.87 -17.35
N ILE A 28 22.87 -21.56 -17.17
CA ILE A 28 23.53 -20.56 -18.03
C ILE A 28 24.45 -19.71 -17.16
N GLY A 29 25.70 -19.56 -17.57
CA GLY A 29 26.74 -18.78 -16.89
C GLY A 29 27.88 -19.65 -16.36
N ALA A 30 29.07 -19.06 -16.20
CA ALA A 30 30.20 -19.73 -15.58
C ALA A 30 29.85 -20.19 -14.15
N ASN A 31 30.18 -21.44 -13.83
CA ASN A 31 29.83 -22.13 -12.59
C ASN A 31 28.32 -22.24 -12.31
N GLY A 32 27.46 -22.03 -13.31
CA GLY A 32 26.02 -22.20 -13.19
C GLY A 32 25.62 -23.62 -12.80
N LYS A 33 24.77 -23.77 -11.80
CA LYS A 33 24.45 -25.07 -11.19
C LYS A 33 22.95 -25.24 -11.05
N VAL A 34 22.38 -26.25 -11.69
CA VAL A 34 20.95 -26.58 -11.58
C VAL A 34 20.73 -27.91 -10.84
N ALA A 35 19.83 -27.88 -9.85
CA ALA A 35 19.61 -29.01 -8.94
C ALA A 35 18.24 -29.68 -9.11
N LEU A 36 17.38 -29.19 -10.01
CA LEU A 36 15.98 -29.57 -10.13
C LEU A 36 15.59 -29.86 -11.58
N ASN A 37 14.59 -30.73 -11.77
CA ASN A 37 13.95 -30.95 -13.06
C ASN A 37 13.10 -29.74 -13.46
N ASN A 38 12.96 -29.48 -14.76
CA ASN A 38 12.12 -28.39 -15.29
C ASN A 38 12.50 -27.00 -14.75
N ALA A 39 13.78 -26.77 -14.49
CA ALA A 39 14.28 -25.54 -13.88
C ALA A 39 15.34 -24.86 -14.75
N ILE A 40 15.38 -23.55 -14.67
CA ILE A 40 16.40 -22.72 -15.31
C ILE A 40 17.13 -21.96 -14.20
N VAL A 41 18.46 -22.10 -14.14
CA VAL A 41 19.33 -21.33 -13.25
C VAL A 41 20.23 -20.44 -14.10
N LEU A 42 20.24 -19.14 -13.78
CA LEU A 42 21.03 -18.12 -14.46
C LEU A 42 22.12 -17.64 -13.50
N GLY A 43 23.34 -18.10 -13.70
CA GLY A 43 24.52 -17.74 -12.93
C GLY A 43 24.93 -18.73 -11.83
N ASP A 44 26.05 -18.42 -11.19
CA ASP A 44 26.61 -19.09 -10.00
C ASP A 44 25.96 -18.57 -8.71
N LEU A 45 25.30 -19.46 -7.99
CA LEU A 45 24.61 -19.18 -6.72
C LEU A 45 25.55 -18.72 -5.59
N THR A 46 26.86 -18.97 -5.71
CA THR A 46 27.86 -18.56 -4.71
C THR A 46 28.41 -17.15 -4.96
N ASN A 47 28.15 -16.58 -6.14
CA ASN A 47 28.58 -15.24 -6.50
C ASN A 47 27.45 -14.23 -6.30
N THR A 48 27.57 -13.36 -5.29
CA THR A 48 26.58 -12.34 -4.96
C THR A 48 26.62 -11.11 -5.87
N SER A 49 27.62 -11.02 -6.76
CA SER A 49 27.81 -9.90 -7.70
C SER A 49 27.37 -10.24 -9.12
N ILE A 50 26.69 -11.36 -9.34
CA ILE A 50 26.13 -11.67 -10.65
C ILE A 50 25.05 -10.66 -10.99
N ALA A 51 25.14 -10.14 -12.22
CA ALA A 51 24.17 -9.23 -12.77
C ALA A 51 23.64 -9.79 -14.09
N PHE A 52 22.32 -9.96 -14.18
CA PHE A 52 21.63 -10.45 -15.34
C PHE A 52 20.90 -9.31 -16.05
N GLY A 53 21.41 -8.95 -17.23
CA GLY A 53 20.85 -7.91 -18.09
C GLY A 53 19.93 -8.48 -19.16
N ILE A 54 18.70 -7.98 -19.24
CA ILE A 54 17.83 -8.17 -20.41
C ILE A 54 17.76 -6.84 -21.16
N GLY A 55 18.35 -6.80 -22.35
CA GLY A 55 18.36 -5.61 -23.20
C GLY A 55 19.36 -4.53 -22.76
N THR A 56 20.22 -4.80 -21.77
CA THR A 56 21.32 -3.95 -21.31
C THR A 56 22.60 -4.79 -21.22
N ASP A 57 23.74 -4.20 -21.59
CA ASP A 57 25.08 -4.81 -21.47
C ASP A 57 25.81 -4.37 -20.19
N SER A 58 25.25 -3.39 -19.47
CA SER A 58 25.80 -2.81 -18.25
C SER A 58 24.74 -2.80 -17.14
N PRO A 59 24.31 -3.98 -16.63
CA PRO A 59 23.32 -4.06 -15.56
C PRO A 59 23.78 -3.34 -14.30
N GLN A 60 22.93 -2.50 -13.71
CA GLN A 60 23.25 -1.81 -12.45
C GLN A 60 22.76 -2.57 -11.21
N PHE A 61 21.92 -3.59 -11.41
CA PHE A 61 21.33 -4.43 -10.38
C PHE A 61 21.47 -5.91 -10.74
N PRO A 62 21.32 -6.84 -9.76
CA PRO A 62 21.43 -8.28 -10.01
C PRO A 62 20.47 -8.81 -11.10
N LEU A 63 19.29 -8.20 -11.24
CA LEU A 63 18.39 -8.37 -12.38
C LEU A 63 18.06 -6.96 -12.91
N ASP A 64 18.47 -6.67 -14.13
CA ASP A 64 18.23 -5.39 -14.79
C ASP A 64 17.58 -5.63 -16.16
N VAL A 65 16.39 -5.07 -16.35
CA VAL A 65 15.58 -5.28 -17.56
C VAL A 65 15.32 -3.93 -18.21
N ARG A 66 15.98 -3.66 -19.33
CA ARG A 66 15.69 -2.49 -20.17
C ARG A 66 14.47 -2.78 -21.06
N GLY A 67 13.28 -2.70 -20.47
CA GLY A 67 12.00 -2.96 -21.14
C GLY A 67 10.86 -3.22 -20.15
N THR A 68 9.77 -3.81 -20.64
CA THR A 68 8.57 -4.11 -19.83
C THR A 68 8.51 -5.59 -19.47
N ILE A 69 8.29 -5.91 -18.19
CA ILE A 69 7.94 -7.25 -17.74
C ILE A 69 6.41 -7.40 -17.80
N ASN A 70 5.91 -8.18 -18.76
CA ASN A 70 4.48 -8.45 -18.93
C ASN A 70 4.11 -9.82 -18.35
N LEU A 71 3.23 -9.85 -17.34
CA LEU A 71 2.73 -11.07 -16.71
C LEU A 71 1.27 -11.28 -17.09
N ARG A 72 1.00 -12.34 -17.88
CA ARG A 72 -0.35 -12.71 -18.33
C ARG A 72 -0.82 -13.96 -17.59
N ASN A 73 -2.09 -14.33 -17.78
CA ASN A 73 -2.68 -15.57 -17.24
C ASN A 73 -2.49 -15.72 -15.72
N ASN A 74 -2.76 -14.65 -14.95
CA ASN A 74 -2.59 -14.59 -13.49
C ASN A 74 -1.14 -14.71 -13.00
N GLY A 75 -0.15 -14.32 -13.81
CA GLY A 75 1.23 -14.19 -13.36
C GLY A 75 1.38 -13.17 -12.21
N LYS A 76 2.20 -13.50 -11.21
CA LYS A 76 2.41 -12.69 -10.00
C LYS A 76 3.89 -12.50 -9.72
N ILE A 77 4.24 -11.35 -9.12
CA ILE A 77 5.57 -11.12 -8.54
C ILE A 77 5.46 -11.28 -7.01
N LYS A 78 6.32 -12.12 -6.43
CA LYS A 78 6.41 -12.34 -4.97
C LYS A 78 7.71 -11.76 -4.43
N PHE A 79 7.61 -10.92 -3.41
CA PHE A 79 8.77 -10.39 -2.68
C PHE A 79 8.88 -11.12 -1.33
N ALA A 80 9.96 -11.88 -1.12
CA ALA A 80 10.15 -12.70 0.09
C ALA A 80 10.82 -11.94 1.26
N HIS A 81 11.47 -10.82 0.99
CA HIS A 81 12.25 -10.04 1.96
C HIS A 81 11.93 -8.55 1.87
N LEU A 82 10.69 -8.18 2.17
CA LEU A 82 10.32 -6.78 2.35
C LEU A 82 10.74 -6.33 3.75
N SER A 83 11.89 -5.65 3.85
CA SER A 83 12.26 -4.92 5.06
C SER A 83 11.94 -3.44 4.85
N ASN A 84 11.31 -2.79 5.84
CA ASN A 84 11.10 -1.34 5.84
C ASN A 84 12.15 -0.71 6.77
N PRO A 85 13.30 -0.25 6.24
CA PRO A 85 14.37 0.31 7.07
C PRO A 85 14.01 1.68 7.69
N ILE A 86 12.90 2.31 7.28
CA ILE A 86 12.41 3.54 7.89
C ILE A 86 11.30 3.17 8.88
N HIS A 87 11.71 2.71 10.06
CA HIS A 87 10.85 2.65 11.23
C HIS A 87 11.42 3.50 12.36
N ASN A 88 11.36 4.82 12.17
CA ASN A 88 11.38 5.77 13.27
C ASN A 88 10.11 6.62 13.09
N GLY A 89 9.08 6.28 13.88
CA GLY A 89 7.67 6.35 13.49
C GLY A 89 7.23 7.66 12.82
N THR A 90 6.46 7.55 11.72
CA THR A 90 5.50 8.59 11.24
C THR A 90 4.79 8.29 9.91
N LYS A 91 5.00 7.17 9.19
CA LYS A 91 4.22 6.90 7.95
C LYS A 91 3.77 5.43 7.83
N ASP A 92 2.46 5.21 7.82
CA ASP A 92 1.84 3.93 7.47
C ASP A 92 1.83 3.85 5.95
N GLN A 93 2.75 3.08 5.39
CA GLN A 93 2.76 2.73 3.98
C GLN A 93 2.62 1.21 3.86
N PHE A 94 1.69 0.74 3.03
CA PHE A 94 1.60 -0.67 2.66
C PHE A 94 1.60 -0.81 1.14
N LEU A 95 2.26 -1.86 0.63
CA LEU A 95 2.18 -2.26 -0.77
C LEU A 95 0.80 -2.90 -1.00
N THR A 96 -0.01 -2.33 -1.87
CA THR A 96 -1.29 -2.90 -2.33
C THR A 96 -1.24 -3.09 -3.84
N VAL A 97 -2.27 -3.70 -4.44
CA VAL A 97 -2.44 -3.72 -5.89
C VAL A 97 -3.60 -2.81 -6.31
N ASN A 98 -3.53 -2.19 -7.49
CA ASN A 98 -4.69 -1.51 -8.08
C ASN A 98 -5.67 -2.53 -8.69
N GLU A 99 -6.80 -2.05 -9.25
CA GLU A 99 -7.81 -2.89 -9.91
C GLU A 99 -7.24 -3.68 -11.11
N GLN A 100 -6.07 -3.30 -11.59
CA GLN A 100 -5.33 -3.91 -12.70
C GLN A 100 -4.22 -4.88 -12.23
N GLY A 101 -4.04 -5.06 -10.92
CA GLY A 101 -3.08 -6.02 -10.34
C GLY A 101 -1.64 -5.52 -10.16
N GLU A 102 -1.40 -4.21 -10.35
CA GLU A 102 -0.06 -3.59 -10.23
C GLU A 102 0.25 -3.19 -8.79
N THR A 103 1.46 -3.45 -8.31
CA THR A 103 1.87 -3.10 -6.95
C THR A 103 2.05 -1.58 -6.78
N VAL A 104 1.26 -0.97 -5.92
CA VAL A 104 1.28 0.47 -5.59
C VAL A 104 1.47 0.68 -4.09
N LEU A 105 2.15 1.76 -3.71
CA LEU A 105 2.36 2.13 -2.30
C LEU A 105 1.17 2.94 -1.79
N ALA A 106 0.27 2.30 -1.03
CA ALA A 106 -0.86 2.98 -0.42
C ALA A 106 -0.49 3.59 0.93
N LYS A 107 -1.14 4.71 1.25
CA LYS A 107 -1.11 5.37 2.56
C LYS A 107 -2.52 5.30 3.15
N HIS A 108 -2.69 4.68 4.31
CA HIS A 108 -3.82 5.00 5.16
C HIS A 108 -3.28 5.62 6.44
N ARG A 109 -3.52 6.93 6.61
CA ARG A 109 -3.48 7.49 7.96
C ARG A 109 -4.48 8.62 8.08
N LEU A 110 -5.60 8.32 8.74
CA LEU A 110 -6.31 9.30 9.56
C LEU A 110 -5.33 9.71 10.66
N ARG A 111 -4.55 10.76 10.39
CA ARG A 111 -3.69 11.35 11.40
C ARG A 111 -4.37 12.63 11.86
N ILE A 112 -4.81 12.60 13.11
CA ILE A 112 -5.24 13.82 13.79
C ILE A 112 -3.94 14.48 14.25
N ASP A 113 -3.34 15.26 13.35
CA ASP A 113 -2.05 15.93 13.59
C ASP A 113 -2.15 16.98 14.70
N ASN A 114 -3.37 17.39 15.03
CA ASN A 114 -3.62 18.32 16.08
C ASN A 114 -4.98 18.01 16.75
N VAL A 115 -4.98 17.66 18.04
CA VAL A 115 -6.20 17.45 18.83
C VAL A 115 -7.08 18.69 18.82
N THR A 116 -6.49 19.86 18.58
CA THR A 116 -7.21 21.12 18.43
C THR A 116 -8.00 21.21 17.11
N GLN A 117 -7.82 20.31 16.15
CA GLN A 117 -8.70 20.18 14.99
C GLN A 117 -9.83 19.17 15.23
N TRP A 118 -9.83 18.49 16.38
CA TRP A 118 -10.87 17.56 16.78
C TRP A 118 -12.08 18.32 17.34
N SER A 119 -13.27 17.77 17.06
CA SER A 119 -14.57 18.19 17.60
C SER A 119 -14.61 18.38 19.13
N ASP A 120 -13.71 17.78 19.91
CA ASP A 120 -13.76 17.84 21.39
C ASP A 120 -13.57 19.27 21.94
N LYS A 121 -13.02 20.17 21.13
CA LYS A 121 -12.91 21.61 21.45
C LYS A 121 -14.20 22.28 21.87
N VAL A 122 -15.35 21.85 21.33
CA VAL A 122 -16.67 22.47 21.61
C VAL A 122 -17.15 22.26 23.05
N PHE A 123 -16.40 21.48 23.84
CA PHE A 123 -16.64 21.23 25.26
C PHE A 123 -15.70 22.01 26.20
N THR A 124 -14.77 22.78 25.67
CA THR A 124 -13.85 23.59 26.49
C THR A 124 -14.56 24.82 27.08
N LYS A 125 -14.21 25.21 28.32
CA LYS A 125 -14.89 26.30 29.06
C LYS A 125 -14.83 27.67 28.37
N GLY A 126 -13.83 27.90 27.50
CA GLY A 126 -13.65 29.15 26.75
C GLY A 126 -14.15 29.11 25.30
N TYR A 127 -14.83 28.04 24.88
CA TYR A 127 -15.33 27.95 23.51
C TYR A 127 -16.56 28.84 23.32
N VAL A 128 -16.43 29.88 22.49
CA VAL A 128 -17.54 30.76 22.12
C VAL A 128 -18.45 30.00 21.16
N LEU A 129 -19.63 29.60 21.65
CA LEU A 129 -20.66 28.98 20.82
C LEU A 129 -21.29 30.04 19.93
N SER A 130 -21.36 29.77 18.62
CA SER A 130 -22.14 30.60 17.71
C SER A 130 -23.63 30.58 18.11
N PRO A 131 -24.32 31.73 18.06
CA PRO A 131 -25.77 31.79 18.25
C PRO A 131 -26.50 30.83 17.31
N LEU A 132 -27.56 30.19 17.80
CA LEU A 132 -28.33 29.22 17.01
C LEU A 132 -28.94 29.85 15.75
N ALA A 133 -29.35 31.11 15.83
CA ALA A 133 -29.88 31.86 14.69
C ALA A 133 -28.86 32.00 13.56
N ASP A 134 -27.59 32.27 13.88
CA ASP A 134 -26.52 32.40 12.88
C ASP A 134 -26.18 31.05 12.25
N VAL A 135 -26.19 29.98 13.05
CA VAL A 135 -25.99 28.61 12.55
C VAL A 135 -27.15 28.18 11.66
N GLU A 136 -28.38 28.51 12.04
CA GLU A 136 -29.59 28.21 11.25
C GLU A 136 -29.58 28.96 9.91
N ASN A 137 -29.28 30.26 9.93
CA ASN A 137 -29.08 31.06 8.71
C ASN A 137 -27.99 30.45 7.82
N HIS A 138 -26.88 30.00 8.40
CA HIS A 138 -25.81 29.34 7.65
C HIS A 138 -26.24 28.00 7.04
N ILE A 139 -26.98 27.16 7.78
CA ILE A 139 -27.49 25.89 7.25
C ILE A 139 -28.50 26.15 6.13
N GLN A 140 -29.39 27.13 6.29
CA GLN A 140 -30.36 27.50 5.25
C GLN A 140 -29.68 28.03 4.00
N GLN A 141 -28.56 28.77 4.15
CA GLN A 141 -27.83 29.35 3.04
C GLN A 141 -26.88 28.35 2.33
N TYR A 142 -26.21 27.46 3.06
CA TYR A 142 -25.12 26.63 2.53
C TYR A 142 -25.40 25.11 2.58
N GLY A 143 -26.45 24.66 3.28
CA GLY A 143 -26.84 23.25 3.35
C GLY A 143 -25.93 22.35 4.19
N HIS A 144 -24.99 22.93 4.94
CA HIS A 144 -24.08 22.20 5.82
C HIS A 144 -23.73 23.02 7.07
N LEU A 145 -23.15 22.36 8.07
CA LEU A 145 -22.73 23.01 9.31
C LEU A 145 -21.49 23.87 9.09
N PRO A 146 -21.35 25.00 9.82
CA PRO A 146 -20.11 25.79 9.81
C PRO A 146 -18.89 24.91 10.13
N ASN A 147 -17.79 25.12 9.39
CA ASN A 147 -16.53 24.37 9.54
C ASN A 147 -16.66 22.84 9.30
N VAL A 148 -17.66 22.40 8.54
CA VAL A 148 -17.81 21.04 8.01
C VAL A 148 -17.92 21.16 6.49
N ALA A 149 -17.10 20.45 5.72
CA ALA A 149 -17.23 20.49 4.27
C ALA A 149 -18.56 19.87 3.80
N SER A 150 -19.07 20.32 2.65
CA SER A 150 -20.27 19.76 2.02
C SER A 150 -20.09 18.28 1.67
N ALA A 151 -21.17 17.49 1.74
CA ALA A 151 -21.16 16.06 1.40
C ALA A 151 -20.65 15.77 -0.02
N GLU A 152 -20.90 16.66 -0.98
CA GLU A 152 -20.41 16.54 -2.36
C GLU A 152 -18.89 16.68 -2.47
N HIS A 153 -18.28 17.49 -1.61
CA HIS A 153 -16.83 17.62 -1.53
C HIS A 153 -16.17 16.43 -0.81
N LEU A 154 -16.96 15.69 -0.02
CA LEU A 154 -16.49 14.59 0.83
C LEU A 154 -16.67 13.20 0.21
N SER A 155 -17.50 13.07 -0.81
CA SER A 155 -17.73 11.80 -1.54
C SER A 155 -16.49 11.31 -2.30
N CYS A 156 -15.52 12.20 -2.57
CA CYS A 156 -14.25 11.86 -3.21
C CYS A 156 -13.18 11.33 -2.21
N LEU A 157 -13.43 11.40 -0.89
CA LEU A 157 -12.48 11.00 0.13
C LEU A 157 -12.88 9.66 0.77
N PRO A 158 -12.12 8.56 0.57
CA PRO A 158 -12.44 7.24 1.11
C PRO A 158 -12.40 7.14 2.66
N ILE A 159 -12.18 8.27 3.35
CA ILE A 159 -11.75 8.35 4.75
C ILE A 159 -12.77 9.09 5.64
N PHE A 160 -13.85 9.64 5.07
CA PHE A 160 -14.63 10.68 5.73
C PHE A 160 -15.90 10.23 6.48
N MET A 161 -16.33 8.97 6.32
CA MET A 161 -17.58 8.49 6.93
C MET A 161 -17.54 8.42 8.47
N GLY A 162 -16.40 8.17 9.12
CA GLY A 162 -16.36 8.10 10.59
C GLY A 162 -16.45 9.46 11.29
N LEU A 163 -15.75 10.47 10.77
CA LEU A 163 -15.58 11.77 11.42
C LEU A 163 -16.77 12.72 11.25
N VAL A 164 -17.47 12.66 10.11
CA VAL A 164 -18.65 13.49 9.87
C VAL A 164 -19.86 12.97 10.62
N TRP A 165 -20.08 11.66 10.61
CA TRP A 165 -21.19 11.04 11.35
C TRP A 165 -21.06 11.28 12.86
N TRP A 166 -19.84 11.25 13.43
CA TRP A 166 -19.60 11.57 14.84
C TRP A 166 -19.88 13.04 15.18
N ARG A 167 -19.48 13.99 14.31
CA ARG A 167 -19.75 15.43 14.52
C ARG A 167 -21.24 15.76 14.44
N VAL A 168 -21.98 15.12 13.53
CA VAL A 168 -23.44 15.27 13.42
C VAL A 168 -24.14 14.69 14.65
N LEU A 169 -23.75 13.51 15.12
CA LEU A 169 -24.34 12.85 16.30
C LEU A 169 -24.19 13.70 17.58
N ILE A 170 -23.02 14.31 17.78
CA ILE A 170 -22.76 15.19 18.94
C ILE A 170 -23.62 16.47 18.89
N GLN A 171 -23.80 17.07 17.72
CA GLN A 171 -24.62 18.27 17.59
C GLN A 171 -26.12 17.96 17.77
N MET A 172 -26.60 16.85 17.20
CA MET A 172 -27.99 16.39 17.38
C MET A 172 -28.33 16.09 18.84
N THR A 173 -27.45 15.39 19.57
CA THR A 173 -27.65 15.10 21.00
C THR A 173 -27.68 16.36 21.87
N ARG A 174 -26.98 17.44 21.48
CA ARG A 174 -26.95 18.71 22.22
C ARG A 174 -28.17 19.60 21.91
N ILE A 175 -28.66 19.61 20.67
CA ILE A 175 -29.91 20.29 20.28
C ILE A 175 -31.11 19.63 20.99
N SER A 176 -31.15 18.30 21.05
CA SER A 176 -32.23 17.56 21.73
C SER A 176 -32.23 17.79 23.25
N ARG A 177 -31.06 17.80 23.92
CA ARG A 177 -30.99 18.11 25.36
C ARG A 177 -31.38 19.54 25.71
N LYS A 178 -31.08 20.53 24.85
CA LYS A 178 -31.53 21.91 25.09
C LYS A 178 -33.05 22.07 24.93
N ARG A 179 -33.68 21.35 24.00
CA ARG A 179 -35.16 21.31 23.90
C ARG A 179 -35.82 20.63 25.10
N ILE A 180 -35.22 19.58 25.67
CA ILE A 180 -35.77 18.91 26.87
C ILE A 180 -35.66 19.80 28.12
N ILE A 181 -34.59 20.59 28.26
CA ILE A 181 -34.46 21.54 29.39
C ILE A 181 -35.44 22.72 29.26
N LEU A 182 -35.80 23.12 28.04
CA LEU A 182 -36.84 24.12 27.78
C LEU A 182 -38.28 23.60 27.91
N LEU A 183 -38.49 22.28 27.95
CA LEU A 183 -39.80 21.63 28.13
C LEU A 183 -40.07 21.16 29.56
N VAL A 184 -39.10 21.31 30.47
CA VAL A 184 -39.22 21.02 31.92
C VAL A 184 -39.23 22.33 32.74
N ILE A 185 -39.22 23.48 32.06
CA ILE A 185 -39.43 24.80 32.64
C ILE A 185 -40.54 25.48 31.82
N ASP A 186 -41.73 24.90 31.89
CA ASP A 186 -43.04 25.52 31.72
C ASP A 186 -44.10 24.63 32.39
#